data_AF-A0AA50XBE3-F1
#
_entry.id   AF-A0AA50XBE3-F1
#
_cell.length_a   1.000
_cell.length_b   1.000
_cell.length_c   1.000
_cell.angle_alpha   90.00
_cell.angle_beta   90.00
_cell.angle_gamma   90.00
#
_symmetry.space_group_name_H-M   'P 1'
#
loop_
_entity.id
_entity.type
_entity.pdbx_description
1 polymer ?
#
loop_
_entity_poly.entity_id
_entity_poly.type
_entity_poly.pdbx_seq_one_letter_code
_entity_poly.pdbx_strand_id
1 'polypeptide(L)'
;YDGPPGLDAVGALDTNWHEVVESFDDMKLKEELLRGIYAYGFEKPSAIQQRAIMPCIQGRDVIAQAQSGTGKTATFSISILQQIDT
;
A
#
# COMPACT_ATOMS: atom_id res chain seq x y z
N TYR A 1 -14.47 -13.89 24.67
CA TYR A 1 -14.94 -13.18 23.46
C TYR A 1 -13.71 -13.00 22.63
N ASP A 2 -13.53 -13.80 21.59
CA ASP A 2 -12.28 -13.90 20.82
C ASP A 2 -12.17 -12.80 19.75
N GLY A 3 -12.86 -11.67 19.95
CA GLY A 3 -12.95 -10.58 18.97
C GLY A 3 -13.90 -10.87 17.81
N PRO A 4 -14.18 -9.86 16.95
CA PRO A 4 -14.86 -10.07 15.68
C PRO A 4 -13.98 -10.88 14.71
N PRO A 5 -14.56 -11.64 13.76
CA PRO A 5 -13.79 -12.36 12.75
C PRO A 5 -12.82 -11.45 11.98
N GLY A 6 -11.53 -11.81 11.92
CA GLY A 6 -10.49 -11.05 11.21
C GLY A 6 -9.73 -10.01 12.05
N LEU A 7 -10.04 -9.90 13.35
CA LEU A 7 -9.32 -9.05 14.30
C LEU A 7 -8.64 -9.93 15.37
N ASP A 8 -7.42 -9.58 15.73
CA ASP A 8 -6.73 -10.18 16.87
C ASP A 8 -7.31 -9.70 18.21
N ALA A 9 -6.82 -10.27 19.31
CA ALA A 9 -7.27 -9.96 20.66
C ALA A 9 -7.08 -8.47 21.07
N VAL A 10 -6.32 -7.70 20.29
CA VAL A 10 -5.99 -6.29 20.53
C VAL A 10 -6.71 -5.36 19.53
N GLY A 11 -7.52 -5.91 18.62
CA GLY A 11 -8.21 -5.16 17.57
C GLY A 11 -7.31 -4.74 16.41
N ALA A 12 -6.17 -5.39 16.22
CA ALA A 12 -5.39 -5.28 14.99
C ALA A 12 -5.87 -6.34 13.99
N LEU A 13 -5.95 -5.95 12.72
CA LEU A 13 -6.29 -6.89 11.65
C LEU A 13 -5.21 -7.96 11.53
N ASP A 14 -5.64 -9.23 11.47
CA ASP A 14 -4.76 -10.30 11.03
C ASP A 14 -4.64 -10.23 9.49
N THR A 15 -3.41 -10.06 9.00
CA THR A 15 -3.19 -9.86 7.55
C THR A 15 -3.23 -11.19 6.82
N ASN A 16 -4.03 -11.26 5.75
CA ASN A 16 -4.02 -12.37 4.80
C ASN A 16 -3.10 -12.12 3.59
N TRP A 17 -2.34 -11.02 3.61
CA TRP A 17 -1.37 -10.63 2.59
C TRP A 17 0.01 -10.46 3.23
N HIS A 18 0.99 -11.25 2.78
CA HIS A 18 2.34 -11.29 3.37
C HIS A 18 3.45 -10.86 2.41
N GLU A 19 3.12 -10.53 1.15
CA GLU A 19 4.10 -10.01 0.21
C GLU A 19 4.52 -8.59 0.59
N VAL A 20 5.83 -8.34 0.55
CA VAL A 20 6.46 -7.06 0.88
C VAL A 20 7.37 -6.69 -0.28
N VAL A 21 7.19 -5.48 -0.81
CA VAL A 21 8.04 -4.93 -1.88
C VAL A 21 8.84 -3.76 -1.33
N GLU A 22 10.16 -3.91 -1.23
CA GLU A 22 11.04 -2.96 -0.51
C GLU A 22 11.45 -1.73 -1.32
N SER A 23 11.30 -1.76 -2.65
CA SER A 23 11.53 -0.60 -3.53
C SER A 23 10.32 -0.29 -4.41
N PHE A 24 10.12 1.00 -4.73
CA PHE A 24 9.14 1.39 -5.74
C PHE A 24 9.50 0.87 -7.14
N ASP A 25 10.80 0.69 -7.42
CA ASP A 25 11.29 0.13 -8.69
C ASP A 25 10.77 -1.30 -8.93
N ASP A 26 10.58 -2.08 -7.86
CA ASP A 26 10.15 -3.47 -7.93
C ASP A 26 8.63 -3.62 -8.09
N MET A 27 7.87 -2.51 -7.98
CA MET A 27 6.41 -2.50 -8.07
C MET A 27 5.88 -2.42 -9.51
N LYS A 28 6.78 -2.34 -10.52
CA LYS A 28 6.44 -2.25 -11.95
C LYS A 28 5.48 -1.09 -12.26
N LEU A 29 5.73 0.07 -11.63
CA LEU A 29 4.93 1.28 -11.84
C LEU A 29 5.21 1.89 -13.22
N LYS A 30 4.25 2.65 -13.75
CA LYS A 30 4.43 3.50 -14.94
C LYS A 30 5.61 4.45 -14.69
N GLU A 31 6.50 4.63 -15.67
CA GLU A 31 7.72 5.42 -15.50
C GLU A 31 7.45 6.85 -15.01
N GLU A 32 6.46 7.53 -15.59
CA GLU A 32 6.08 8.90 -15.20
C GLU A 32 5.57 8.97 -13.75
N LEU A 33 4.84 7.93 -13.30
CA LEU A 33 4.40 7.82 -11.90
C LEU A 33 5.59 7.60 -10.97
N LEU A 34 6.51 6.70 -11.33
CA LEU A 34 7.72 6.43 -10.56
C LEU A 34 8.58 7.69 -10.40
N ARG A 35 8.78 8.46 -11.49
CA ARG A 35 9.46 9.76 -11.44
C ARG A 35 8.74 10.74 -10.51
N GLY A 36 7.40 10.80 -10.58
CA GLY A 36 6.59 11.64 -9.70
C GLY A 36 6.73 11.29 -8.21
N ILE A 37 6.82 10.00 -7.88
CA ILE A 37 7.05 9.51 -6.50
C ILE A 37 8.38 10.03 -5.95
N TYR A 38 9.47 9.88 -6.71
CA TYR A 38 10.78 10.36 -6.30
C TYR A 38 10.87 11.89 -6.27
N ALA A 39 10.27 12.58 -7.24
CA ALA A 39 10.22 14.04 -7.28
C ALA A 39 9.45 14.66 -6.10
N TYR A 40 8.43 13.95 -5.59
CA TYR A 40 7.73 14.33 -4.37
C TYR A 40 8.59 14.17 -3.10
N GLY A 41 9.67 13.40 -3.18
CA GLY A 41 10.62 13.18 -2.08
C GLY A 41 10.48 11.84 -1.37
N PHE A 42 9.74 10.88 -1.93
CA PHE A 42 9.77 9.50 -1.42
C PHE A 42 11.03 8.80 -1.92
N GLU A 43 11.79 8.18 -1.01
CA GLU A 43 12.97 7.38 -1.37
C GLU A 43 12.69 5.87 -1.25
N LYS A 44 12.08 5.46 -0.14
CA LYS A 44 11.68 4.07 0.12
C LYS A 44 10.22 4.01 0.53
N PRO A 45 9.48 2.96 0.11
CA PRO A 45 8.12 2.76 0.55
C PRO A 45 8.05 2.54 2.07
N SER A 46 7.09 3.20 2.72
CA SER A 46 6.76 2.96 4.13
C SER A 46 6.15 1.56 4.34
N ALA A 47 6.08 1.09 5.59
CA ALA A 47 5.58 -0.27 5.90
C ALA A 47 4.19 -0.58 5.29
N ILE A 48 3.29 0.42 5.23
CA ILE A 48 1.98 0.25 4.60
C ILE A 48 2.06 0.30 3.08
N GLN A 49 2.92 1.15 2.49
CA GLN A 49 3.14 1.21 1.05
C GLN A 49 3.73 -0.10 0.51
N GLN A 50 4.71 -0.68 1.21
CA GLN A 50 5.35 -1.95 0.85
C GLN A 50 4.37 -3.12 0.73
N ARG A 51 3.27 -3.10 1.50
CA ARG A 51 2.29 -4.20 1.59
C ARG A 51 1.03 -3.92 0.79
N ALA A 52 0.56 -2.68 0.73
CA ALA A 52 -0.76 -2.35 0.21
C ALA A 52 -0.77 -1.86 -1.24
N ILE A 53 0.33 -1.34 -1.79
CA ILE A 53 0.35 -0.83 -3.18
C ILE A 53 0.07 -1.96 -4.18
N MET A 54 0.79 -3.08 -4.08
CA MET A 54 0.65 -4.21 -5.01
C MET A 54 -0.75 -4.84 -5.04
N PRO A 55 -1.37 -5.22 -3.90
CA PRO A 55 -2.71 -5.80 -3.95
C PRO A 55 -3.76 -4.79 -4.46
N CYS A 56 -3.60 -3.48 -4.21
CA CYS A 56 -4.48 -2.46 -4.77
C CYS A 56 -4.33 -2.37 -6.31
N ILE A 57 -3.11 -2.38 -6.84
CA ILE A 57 -2.84 -2.39 -8.29
C ILE A 57 -3.34 -3.68 -8.95
N GLN A 58 -3.34 -4.80 -8.23
CA GLN A 58 -3.90 -6.08 -8.69
C GLN A 58 -5.44 -6.10 -8.68
N GLY A 59 -6.12 -5.01 -8.32
CA GLY A 59 -7.58 -4.91 -8.31
C GLY A 59 -8.25 -5.70 -7.18
N ARG A 60 -7.52 -5.99 -6.09
CA ARG A 60 -8.09 -6.64 -4.90
C ARG A 60 -8.79 -5.64 -4.01
N ASP A 61 -9.83 -6.08 -3.32
CA ASP A 61 -10.38 -5.33 -2.19
C ASP A 61 -9.40 -5.41 -1.02
N VAL A 62 -8.96 -4.25 -0.52
CA VAL A 62 -7.93 -4.15 0.52
C VAL A 62 -8.48 -3.42 1.73
N ILE A 63 -8.39 -4.08 2.89
CA ILE A 63 -8.58 -3.43 4.20
C ILE A 63 -7.20 -3.18 4.80
N ALA A 64 -6.86 -1.90 4.98
CA ALA A 64 -5.56 -1.45 5.46
C ALA A 64 -5.69 -0.67 6.76
N GLN A 65 -5.16 -1.19 7.87
CA GLN A 65 -5.08 -0.49 9.15
C GLN A 65 -3.67 0.04 9.40
N ALA A 66 -3.52 1.35 9.49
CA ALA A 66 -2.25 1.99 9.86
C ALA A 66 -2.50 3.35 10.53
N GLN A 67 -1.57 3.81 11.37
CA GLN A 67 -1.66 5.09 12.08
C GLN A 67 -1.56 6.31 11.13
N SER A 68 -1.93 7.51 11.59
CA SER A 68 -1.70 8.75 10.83
C SER A 68 -0.21 8.96 10.56
N GLY A 69 0.14 9.64 9.46
CA GLY A 69 1.54 9.89 9.07
C GLY A 69 2.30 8.68 8.50
N THR A 70 1.67 7.50 8.38
CA THR A 70 2.32 6.28 7.86
C THR A 70 2.36 6.17 6.33
N GLY A 71 1.79 7.15 5.61
CA GLY A 71 1.84 7.18 4.14
C GLY A 71 0.62 6.56 3.43
N LYS A 72 -0.49 6.27 4.15
CA LYS A 72 -1.74 5.75 3.57
C LYS A 72 -2.26 6.57 2.38
N THR A 73 -2.15 7.90 2.44
CA THR A 73 -2.59 8.79 1.34
C THR A 73 -1.84 8.49 0.06
N ALA A 74 -0.51 8.47 0.12
CA ALA A 74 0.32 8.12 -1.02
C ALA A 74 0.06 6.68 -1.50
N THR A 75 -0.19 5.73 -0.59
CA THR A 75 -0.53 4.34 -0.96
C THR A 75 -1.70 4.27 -1.94
N PHE A 76 -2.86 4.87 -1.60
CA PHE A 76 -4.01 4.80 -2.50
C PHE A 76 -3.84 5.71 -3.73
N SER A 77 -3.20 6.88 -3.59
CA SER A 77 -2.95 7.78 -4.73
C SER A 77 -2.08 7.12 -5.79
N ILE A 78 -0.98 6.48 -5.40
CA ILE A 78 -0.09 5.72 -6.31
C ILE A 78 -0.88 4.59 -6.97
N SER A 79 -1.65 3.83 -6.19
CA SER A 79 -2.41 2.69 -6.69
C SER A 79 -3.48 3.09 -7.71
N ILE A 80 -4.15 4.23 -7.49
CA ILE A 80 -5.15 4.78 -8.41
C ILE A 80 -4.48 5.32 -9.68
N LEU A 81 -3.44 6.15 -9.54
CA LEU A 81 -2.73 6.73 -10.68
C LEU A 81 -2.09 5.66 -11.58
N GLN A 82 -1.67 4.53 -11.00
CA GLN A 82 -1.17 3.40 -11.77
C GLN A 82 -2.26 2.78 -12.67
N GLN A 83 -3.51 2.73 -12.20
CA GLN A 83 -4.63 2.08 -12.89
C GLN A 83 -5.39 3.00 -13.84
N ILE A 84 -5.27 4.32 -13.69
CA ILE A 84 -5.90 5.26 -14.62
C ILE A 84 -5.16 5.23 -15.96
N ASP A 85 -5.91 5.01 -17.03
CA ASP A 85 -5.46 5.24 -18.39
C ASP A 85 -5.65 6.71 -18.77
N THR A 86 -4.66 7.27 -19.45
CA THR A 86 -4.64 8.64 -20.01
C THR A 86 -4.69 8.59 -21.52
#